data_AF-A0A6C1QN94-F1
#
_entry.id   AF-A0A6C1QN94-F1
#
_cell.length_a   1.000
_cell.length_b   1.000
_cell.length_c   1.000
_cell.angle_alpha   90.00
_cell.angle_beta   90.00
_cell.angle_gamma   90.00
#
_symmetry.space_group_name_H-M   'P 1'
#
loop_
_entity.id
_entity.type
_entity.pdbx_description
1 polymer ?
#
loop_
_entity_poly.entity_id
_entity_poly.type
_entity_poly.pdbx_seq_one_letter_code
_entity_poly.pdbx_strand_id
1 'polypeptide(L)'
;MHAVDWIDEMENTLADAVEVKNRESLHRYVVQVAHRFGETDEGFRTVPAILEEIRDIKDDIRRTNAEFKEEIRAVNLEIKGIKEDIRAINSEMLVIRGDIRTIHVRMEASDTRFEDLTRQIDTRFRETQHNMNKRFNGMQALLTLGFTVIATMMTLIRLFG
;
A
#
# COMPACT_ATOMS: atom_id res chain seq x y z
N MET A 1 -39.94 51.87 -23.28
CA MET A 1 -38.93 51.46 -22.30
C MET A 1 -37.98 52.63 -22.19
N HIS A 2 -38.00 53.33 -21.05
CA HIS A 2 -37.33 54.61 -20.90
C HIS A 2 -35.83 54.37 -20.68
N ALA A 3 -34.96 55.28 -21.13
CA ALA A 3 -33.50 55.17 -20.94
C ALA A 3 -33.09 54.95 -19.46
N VAL A 4 -33.96 55.33 -18.53
CA VAL A 4 -33.84 55.08 -17.08
C VAL A 4 -33.91 53.59 -16.74
N ASP A 5 -34.82 52.82 -17.37
CA ASP A 5 -35.01 51.38 -17.09
C ASP A 5 -33.77 50.56 -17.45
N TRP A 6 -33.09 50.94 -18.54
CA TRP A 6 -31.84 50.33 -18.98
C TRP A 6 -30.68 50.62 -18.02
N ILE A 7 -30.61 51.85 -17.46
CA ILE A 7 -29.47 52.28 -16.63
C ILE A 7 -29.45 51.48 -15.35
N ASP A 8 -30.62 51.34 -14.72
CA ASP A 8 -30.78 50.54 -13.51
C ASP A 8 -30.45 49.07 -13.78
N GLU A 9 -30.87 48.53 -14.92
CA GLU A 9 -30.60 47.13 -15.29
C GLU A 9 -29.10 46.87 -15.52
N MET A 10 -28.40 47.78 -16.20
CA MET A 10 -26.96 47.70 -16.38
C MET A 10 -26.21 47.78 -15.04
N GLU A 11 -26.57 48.75 -14.21
CA GLU A 11 -25.91 48.97 -12.92
C GLU A 11 -26.08 47.76 -12.00
N ASN A 12 -27.30 47.20 -11.94
CA ASN A 12 -27.58 46.02 -11.13
C ASN A 12 -26.88 44.77 -11.66
N THR A 13 -26.98 44.50 -12.97
CA THR A 13 -26.32 43.34 -13.58
C THR A 13 -24.81 43.38 -13.38
N LEU A 14 -24.16 44.52 -13.63
CA LEU A 14 -22.72 44.66 -13.44
C LEU A 14 -22.33 44.53 -11.97
N ALA A 15 -23.07 45.17 -11.06
CA ALA A 15 -22.71 45.15 -9.65
C ALA A 15 -22.98 43.84 -8.93
N ASP A 16 -23.86 43.01 -9.47
CA ASP A 16 -24.09 41.65 -9.00
C ASP A 16 -23.11 40.66 -9.66
N ALA A 17 -22.67 40.91 -10.91
CA ALA A 17 -21.70 40.08 -11.61
C ALA A 17 -20.25 40.23 -11.13
N VAL A 18 -19.84 41.43 -10.73
CA VAL A 18 -18.45 41.72 -10.32
C VAL A 18 -18.37 42.51 -9.02
N GLU A 19 -17.21 42.46 -8.36
CA GLU A 19 -16.95 43.27 -7.18
C GLU A 19 -16.84 44.76 -7.54
N VAL A 20 -17.76 45.57 -7.04
CA VAL A 20 -17.79 47.03 -7.28
C VAL A 20 -17.26 47.76 -6.05
N LYS A 21 -16.04 48.28 -6.17
CA LYS A 21 -15.37 49.03 -5.09
C LYS A 21 -15.98 50.40 -4.80
N ASN A 22 -16.56 51.04 -5.80
CA ASN A 22 -17.23 52.35 -5.66
C ASN A 22 -18.47 52.39 -6.55
N ARG A 23 -19.65 52.38 -5.91
CA ARG A 23 -20.96 52.40 -6.58
C ARG A 23 -21.22 53.69 -7.34
N GLU A 24 -20.80 54.83 -6.80
CA GLU A 24 -21.00 56.13 -7.46
C GLU A 24 -20.20 56.24 -8.77
N SER A 25 -18.97 55.69 -8.78
CA SER A 25 -18.18 55.59 -10.00
C SER A 25 -18.80 54.67 -11.04
N LEU A 26 -19.40 53.54 -10.62
CA LEU A 26 -20.14 52.65 -11.50
C LEU A 26 -21.34 53.37 -12.11
N HIS A 27 -22.17 54.01 -11.29
CA HIS A 27 -23.33 54.75 -11.74
C HIS A 27 -22.96 55.82 -12.79
N ARG A 28 -21.95 56.65 -12.50
CA ARG A 28 -21.45 57.65 -13.47
C ARG A 28 -20.99 57.01 -14.78
N TYR A 29 -20.32 55.87 -14.72
CA TYR A 29 -19.88 55.15 -15.92
C TYR A 29 -21.07 54.61 -16.72
N VAL A 30 -22.04 53.97 -16.06
CA VAL A 30 -23.26 53.43 -16.69
C VAL A 30 -24.06 54.56 -17.35
N VAL A 31 -24.23 55.70 -16.69
CA VAL A 31 -24.91 56.89 -17.26
C VAL A 31 -24.17 57.40 -18.50
N GLN A 32 -22.83 57.44 -18.50
CA GLN A 32 -22.05 57.85 -19.68
C GLN A 32 -22.18 56.86 -20.84
N VAL A 33 -22.27 55.56 -20.55
CA VAL A 33 -22.51 54.52 -21.57
C VAL A 33 -23.92 54.65 -22.13
N ALA A 34 -24.93 54.81 -21.26
CA ALA A 34 -26.31 55.01 -21.67
C ALA A 34 -26.48 56.29 -22.51
N HIS A 35 -25.78 57.38 -22.20
CA HIS A 35 -25.81 58.58 -23.04
C HIS A 35 -25.17 58.36 -24.43
N ARG A 36 -24.10 57.54 -24.52
CA ARG A 36 -23.42 57.28 -25.80
C ARG A 36 -24.15 56.29 -26.70
N PHE A 37 -24.82 55.30 -26.11
CA PHE A 37 -25.43 54.18 -26.84
C PHE A 37 -26.97 54.20 -26.81
N GLY A 38 -27.58 54.90 -25.85
CA GLY A 38 -29.04 55.00 -25.70
C GLY A 38 -29.71 55.95 -26.67
N GLU A 39 -28.96 56.56 -27.59
CA GLU A 39 -29.50 57.37 -28.70
C GLU A 39 -29.52 56.59 -30.03
N THR A 40 -28.97 55.36 -30.08
CA THR A 40 -28.89 54.56 -31.31
C THR A 40 -29.75 53.29 -31.24
N ASP A 41 -30.42 52.94 -32.33
CA ASP A 41 -31.20 51.69 -32.46
C ASP A 41 -30.34 50.43 -32.25
N GLU A 42 -29.05 50.51 -32.56
CA GLU A 42 -28.08 49.42 -32.36
C GLU A 42 -27.72 49.27 -30.88
N GLY A 43 -27.50 50.38 -30.17
CA GLY A 43 -27.32 50.37 -28.72
C GLY A 43 -28.51 49.74 -28.01
N PHE A 44 -29.73 50.15 -28.37
CA PHE A 44 -30.99 49.59 -27.84
C PHE A 44 -31.11 48.06 -27.97
N ARG A 45 -30.46 47.44 -28.96
CA ARG A 45 -30.46 45.98 -29.13
C ARG A 45 -29.26 45.29 -28.47
N THR A 46 -28.07 45.89 -28.58
CA THR A 46 -26.81 45.24 -28.20
C THR A 46 -26.60 45.19 -26.70
N VAL A 47 -26.93 46.26 -25.97
CA VAL A 47 -26.66 46.30 -24.52
C VAL A 47 -27.52 45.31 -23.73
N PRO A 48 -28.84 45.18 -23.96
CA PRO A 48 -29.62 44.15 -23.28
C PRO A 48 -29.09 42.73 -23.54
N ALA A 49 -28.67 42.43 -24.78
CA ALA A 49 -28.08 41.14 -25.11
C ALA A 49 -26.76 40.90 -24.36
N ILE A 50 -25.89 41.91 -24.26
CA ILE A 50 -24.65 41.83 -23.47
C ILE A 50 -24.95 41.63 -21.98
N LEU A 51 -25.98 42.29 -21.43
CA LEU A 51 -26.38 42.09 -20.04
C LEU A 51 -26.89 40.66 -19.79
N GLU A 52 -27.63 40.09 -20.73
CA GLU A 52 -28.06 38.69 -20.68
C GLU A 52 -26.84 37.75 -20.69
N GLU A 53 -25.89 37.94 -21.61
CA GLU A 53 -24.65 37.17 -21.66
C GLU A 53 -23.84 37.30 -20.35
N ILE A 54 -23.76 38.50 -19.75
CA ILE A 54 -23.08 38.70 -18.46
C ILE A 54 -23.77 37.92 -17.34
N ARG A 55 -25.11 37.88 -17.32
CA ARG A 55 -25.86 37.08 -16.33
C ARG A 55 -25.61 35.59 -16.52
N ASP A 56 -25.65 35.10 -17.75
CA ASP A 56 -25.42 33.69 -18.07
C ASP A 56 -24.00 33.25 -17.68
N ILE A 57 -22.98 34.02 -18.08
CA ILE A 57 -21.57 33.74 -17.75
C ILE A 57 -21.39 33.68 -16.23
N LYS A 58 -22.02 34.60 -15.51
CA LYS A 58 -21.92 34.66 -14.07
C LYS A 58 -22.59 33.45 -13.40
N ASP A 59 -23.75 33.03 -13.88
CA ASP A 59 -24.44 31.86 -13.35
C ASP A 59 -23.66 30.57 -13.66
N ASP A 60 -23.04 30.47 -14.84
CA ASP A 60 -22.15 29.37 -15.19
C ASP A 60 -20.90 29.33 -14.32
N ILE A 61 -20.29 30.48 -14.02
CA ILE A 61 -19.15 30.58 -13.08
C ILE A 61 -19.59 30.14 -11.68
N ARG A 62 -20.77 30.56 -11.21
CA ARG A 62 -21.31 30.15 -9.89
C ARG A 62 -21.54 28.64 -9.83
N ARG A 63 -22.12 28.05 -10.88
CA ARG A 63 -22.33 26.60 -10.99
C ARG A 63 -21.01 25.85 -10.96
N THR A 64 -20.08 26.24 -11.83
CA THR A 64 -18.74 25.64 -11.94
C THR A 64 -17.98 25.71 -10.62
N ASN A 65 -18.03 26.86 -9.93
CA ASN A 65 -17.41 27.02 -8.61
C ASN A 65 -18.04 26.13 -7.53
N ALA A 66 -19.36 25.92 -7.58
CA ALA A 66 -20.04 25.01 -6.65
C ALA A 66 -19.62 23.56 -6.91
N GLU A 67 -19.55 23.14 -8.16
CA GLU A 67 -19.07 21.81 -8.57
C GLU A 67 -17.63 21.58 -8.12
N PHE A 68 -16.71 22.50 -8.41
CA PHE A 68 -15.32 22.41 -7.95
C PHE A 68 -15.20 22.32 -6.43
N LYS A 69 -16.06 23.04 -5.69
CA LYS A 69 -16.05 22.99 -4.22
C LYS A 69 -16.47 21.62 -3.69
N GLU A 70 -17.45 20.97 -4.32
CA GLU A 70 -17.86 19.62 -3.94
C GLU A 70 -16.80 18.58 -4.34
N GLU A 71 -16.20 18.70 -5.53
CA GLU A 71 -15.09 17.83 -5.94
C GLU A 71 -13.90 17.93 -4.98
N ILE A 72 -13.49 19.15 -4.60
CA ILE A 72 -12.42 19.36 -3.62
C ILE A 72 -12.77 18.73 -2.27
N ARG A 73 -14.03 18.79 -1.84
CA ARG A 73 -14.48 18.11 -0.61
C ARG A 73 -14.39 16.60 -0.74
N ALA A 74 -14.83 16.03 -1.85
CA ALA A 74 -14.74 14.59 -2.11
C ALA A 74 -13.28 14.12 -2.09
N VAL A 75 -12.39 14.82 -2.81
CA VAL A 75 -10.94 14.53 -2.82
C VAL A 75 -10.34 14.61 -1.42
N ASN A 76 -10.73 15.60 -0.61
CA ASN A 76 -10.24 15.70 0.76
C ASN A 76 -10.69 14.53 1.65
N LEU A 77 -11.92 14.02 1.46
CA LEU A 77 -12.40 12.83 2.17
C LEU A 77 -11.61 11.58 1.76
N GLU A 78 -11.35 11.41 0.46
CA GLU A 78 -10.53 10.31 -0.05
C GLU A 78 -9.11 10.36 0.49
N ILE A 79 -8.45 11.52 0.47
CA ILE A 79 -7.11 11.72 1.03
C ILE A 79 -7.08 11.36 2.53
N LYS A 80 -8.14 11.70 3.27
CA LYS A 80 -8.25 11.33 4.69
C LYS A 80 -8.34 9.81 4.86
N GLY A 81 -9.16 9.13 4.05
CA GLY A 81 -9.26 7.66 4.04
C GLY A 81 -7.92 7.00 3.74
N ILE A 82 -7.24 7.43 2.67
CA ILE A 82 -5.91 6.93 2.29
C ILE A 82 -4.89 7.09 3.43
N LYS A 83 -4.96 8.21 4.17
CA LYS A 83 -4.07 8.44 5.32
C LYS A 83 -4.33 7.47 6.48
N GLU A 84 -5.58 7.07 6.69
CA GLU A 84 -5.97 6.07 7.67
C GLU A 84 -5.47 4.68 7.25
N ASP A 85 -5.66 4.31 5.97
CA ASP A 85 -5.17 3.04 5.42
C ASP A 85 -3.64 2.92 5.52
N ILE A 86 -2.90 3.99 5.18
CA ILE A 86 -1.42 4.01 5.31
C ILE A 86 -0.99 3.79 6.77
N ARG A 87 -1.73 4.31 7.76
CA ARG A 87 -1.43 4.08 9.17
C ARG A 87 -1.69 2.63 9.58
N ALA A 88 -2.77 2.03 9.08
CA ALA A 88 -3.08 0.62 9.31
C ALA A 88 -1.97 -0.27 8.72
N ILE A 89 -1.61 -0.06 7.45
CA ILE A 89 -0.54 -0.79 6.76
C ILE A 89 0.79 -0.68 7.52
N ASN A 90 1.16 0.52 7.97
CA ASN A 90 2.39 0.71 8.75
C ASN A 90 2.38 -0.08 10.06
N SER A 91 1.22 -0.18 10.72
CA SER A 91 1.07 -0.94 11.96
C SER A 91 1.21 -2.44 11.70
N GLU A 92 0.56 -2.96 10.66
CA GLU A 92 0.69 -4.35 10.24
C GLU A 92 2.14 -4.70 9.84
N MET A 93 2.82 -3.81 9.12
CA MET A 93 4.22 -4.03 8.74
C MET A 93 5.16 -4.12 9.95
N LEU A 94 4.88 -3.41 11.05
CA LEU A 94 5.64 -3.55 12.30
C LEU A 94 5.43 -4.92 12.94
N VAL A 95 4.20 -5.43 12.91
CA VAL A 95 3.87 -6.79 13.40
C VAL A 95 4.61 -7.83 12.57
N ILE A 96 4.50 -7.77 11.24
CA ILE A 96 5.17 -8.70 10.32
C ILE A 96 6.70 -8.68 10.54
N ARG A 97 7.29 -7.50 10.76
CA ARG A 97 8.72 -7.38 11.09
C ARG A 97 9.06 -8.05 12.43
N GLY A 98 8.15 -8.03 13.39
CA GLY A 98 8.27 -8.79 14.64
C GLY A 98 8.27 -10.28 14.37
N ASP A 99 7.26 -10.77 13.64
CA ASP A 99 7.08 -12.18 13.33
C ASP A 99 8.27 -12.75 12.54
N ILE A 100 8.77 -12.04 11.53
CA ILE A 100 9.96 -12.44 10.77
C ILE A 100 11.18 -12.61 11.68
N ARG A 101 11.39 -11.70 12.64
CA ARG A 101 12.49 -11.82 13.62
C ARG A 101 12.30 -13.03 14.52
N THR A 102 11.09 -13.29 14.99
CA THR A 102 10.79 -14.48 15.80
C THR A 102 11.00 -15.76 15.00
N ILE A 103 10.59 -15.81 13.73
CA ILE A 103 10.83 -16.96 12.85
C ILE A 103 12.32 -17.19 12.68
N HIS A 104 13.10 -16.12 12.41
CA HIS A 104 14.54 -16.20 12.25
C HIS A 104 15.23 -16.83 13.47
N VAL A 105 14.93 -16.34 14.68
CA VAL A 105 15.47 -16.92 15.94
C VAL A 105 15.08 -18.38 16.10
N ARG A 106 13.84 -18.76 15.76
CA ARG A 106 13.39 -20.15 15.84
C ARG A 106 14.09 -21.05 14.83
N MET A 107 14.41 -20.54 13.64
CA MET A 107 15.17 -21.28 12.63
C MET A 107 16.60 -21.53 13.11
N GLU A 108 17.32 -20.51 13.61
CA GLU A 108 18.67 -20.68 14.16
C GLU A 108 18.71 -21.70 15.31
N ALA A 109 17.71 -21.64 16.20
CA ALA A 109 17.58 -22.62 17.28
C ALA A 109 17.29 -24.03 16.76
N SER A 110 16.52 -24.15 15.66
CA SER A 110 16.24 -25.43 15.01
C SER A 110 17.50 -26.00 14.35
N ASP A 111 18.27 -25.18 13.65
CA ASP A 111 19.53 -25.57 12.99
C ASP A 111 20.52 -26.09 14.03
N THR A 112 20.66 -25.39 15.15
CA THR A 112 21.50 -25.83 16.28
C THR A 112 21.07 -27.21 16.81
N ARG A 113 19.76 -27.45 16.96
CA ARG A 113 19.23 -28.75 17.42
C ARG A 113 19.43 -29.85 16.39
N PHE A 114 19.33 -29.55 15.09
CA PHE A 114 19.60 -30.51 14.03
C PHE A 114 21.07 -30.90 13.99
N GLU A 115 21.99 -29.95 14.18
CA GLU A 115 23.42 -30.25 14.30
C GLU A 115 23.70 -31.16 15.51
N ASP A 116 23.14 -30.86 16.67
CA ASP A 116 23.31 -31.68 17.88
C ASP A 116 22.75 -33.09 17.69
N LEU A 117 21.54 -33.21 17.12
CA LEU A 117 20.93 -34.49 16.80
C LEU A 117 21.81 -35.30 15.84
N THR A 118 22.34 -34.67 14.80
CA THR A 118 23.24 -35.32 13.83
C THR A 118 24.51 -35.84 14.54
N ARG A 119 25.13 -35.03 15.41
CA ARG A 119 26.30 -35.44 16.20
C ARG A 119 25.99 -36.60 17.14
N GLN A 120 24.82 -36.58 17.77
CA GLN A 120 24.38 -37.65 18.68
C GLN A 120 24.16 -38.95 17.90
N ILE A 121 23.53 -38.90 16.73
CA ILE A 121 23.34 -40.04 15.84
C ILE A 121 24.70 -40.61 15.41
N ASP A 122 25.62 -39.77 14.95
CA ASP A 122 26.95 -40.20 14.52
C ASP A 122 27.75 -40.87 15.64
N THR A 123 27.67 -40.31 16.85
CA THR A 123 28.33 -40.86 18.04
C THR A 123 27.75 -42.23 18.39
N ARG A 124 26.42 -42.34 18.49
CA ARG A 124 25.73 -43.60 18.81
C ARG A 124 25.98 -44.67 17.75
N PHE A 125 25.99 -44.29 16.47
CA PHE A 125 26.27 -45.21 15.38
C PHE A 125 27.70 -45.76 15.48
N ARG A 126 28.70 -44.89 15.70
CA ARG A 126 30.10 -45.30 15.91
C ARG A 126 30.25 -46.23 17.11
N GLU A 127 29.63 -45.91 18.25
CA GLU A 127 29.65 -46.76 19.44
C GLU A 127 29.02 -48.12 19.19
N THR A 128 27.87 -48.14 18.50
CA THR A 128 27.16 -49.38 18.14
C THR A 128 28.02 -50.24 17.22
N GLN A 129 28.62 -49.67 16.17
CA GLN A 129 29.53 -50.36 15.28
C GLN A 129 30.75 -50.92 16.03
N HIS A 130 31.36 -50.14 16.91
CA HIS A 130 32.51 -50.58 17.71
C HIS A 130 32.18 -51.75 18.64
N ASN A 131 31.04 -51.67 19.34
CA ASN A 131 30.57 -52.74 20.21
C ASN A 131 30.25 -54.02 19.41
N MET A 132 29.57 -53.88 18.28
CA MET A 132 29.30 -54.99 17.36
C MET A 132 30.59 -55.64 16.88
N ASN A 133 31.58 -54.85 16.46
CA ASN A 133 32.86 -55.37 15.96
C ASN A 133 33.65 -56.10 17.05
N LYS A 134 33.68 -55.57 18.28
CA LYS A 134 34.28 -56.27 19.44
C LYS A 134 33.63 -57.62 19.72
N ARG A 135 32.29 -57.66 19.76
CA ARG A 135 31.53 -58.91 19.99
C ARG A 135 31.76 -59.90 18.86
N PHE A 136 31.75 -59.44 17.61
CA PHE A 136 32.01 -60.27 16.45
C PHE A 136 33.41 -60.89 16.49
N ASN A 137 34.44 -60.10 16.76
CA ASN A 137 35.82 -60.59 16.89
C ASN A 137 35.96 -61.62 18.03
N GLY A 138 35.31 -61.37 19.18
CA GLY A 138 35.29 -62.34 20.29
C GLY A 138 34.62 -63.66 19.90
N MET A 139 33.50 -63.60 19.18
CA MET A 139 32.81 -64.78 18.67
C MET A 139 33.66 -65.54 17.63
N GLN A 140 34.30 -64.83 16.69
CA GLN A 140 35.20 -65.45 15.71
C GLN A 140 36.38 -66.17 16.37
N ALA A 141 36.97 -65.58 17.42
CA ALA A 141 38.05 -66.21 18.17
C ALA A 141 37.59 -67.52 18.84
N LEU A 142 36.42 -67.52 19.46
CA LEU A 142 35.84 -68.71 20.09
C LEU A 142 35.53 -69.80 19.05
N LEU A 143 34.96 -69.44 17.90
CA LEU A 143 34.71 -70.37 16.79
C LEU A 143 36.01 -70.99 16.28
N THR A 144 37.05 -70.18 16.08
CA THR A 144 38.37 -70.64 15.60
C THR A 144 38.99 -71.64 16.56
N LEU A 145 38.93 -71.37 17.87
CA LEU A 145 39.40 -72.31 18.90
C LEU A 145 38.61 -73.62 18.86
N GLY A 146 37.28 -73.54 18.77
CA GLY A 146 36.41 -74.72 18.67
C GLY A 146 36.73 -75.60 17.45
N PHE A 147 36.89 -74.99 16.27
CA PHE A 147 37.30 -75.69 15.05
C PHE A 147 38.68 -76.34 15.19
N THR A 148 39.63 -75.66 15.82
CA THR A 148 40.98 -76.20 16.04
C THR A 148 40.93 -77.46 16.90
N VAL A 149 40.17 -77.46 17.99
CA VAL A 149 39.98 -78.63 18.86
C VAL A 149 39.31 -79.79 18.11
N ILE A 150 38.28 -79.50 17.31
CA ILE A 150 37.61 -80.54 16.51
C ILE A 150 38.57 -81.13 15.47
N ALA A 151 39.35 -80.29 14.78
CA ALA A 151 40.30 -80.72 13.76
C ALA A 151 41.43 -81.59 14.35
N THR A 152 41.99 -81.21 15.51
CA THR A 152 43.01 -82.01 16.19
C THR A 152 42.45 -83.35 16.64
N MET A 153 41.25 -83.37 17.23
CA MET A 153 40.58 -84.59 17.65
C MET A 153 40.29 -85.52 16.46
N MET A 154 39.81 -84.98 15.34
CA MET A 154 39.58 -85.74 14.10
C MET A 154 40.87 -86.35 13.55
N THR A 155 41.99 -85.62 13.64
CA THR A 155 43.31 -86.10 13.21
C THR A 155 43.82 -87.23 14.10
N LEU A 156 43.67 -87.09 15.42
CA LEU A 156 44.06 -88.13 16.38
C LEU A 156 43.25 -89.41 16.22
N ILE A 157 41.93 -89.31 16.02
CA ILE A 157 41.07 -90.48 15.76
C ILE A 157 41.52 -91.21 14.49
N ARG A 158 41.94 -90.50 13.44
CA ARG A 158 42.46 -91.13 12.21
C ARG A 158 43.84 -91.77 12.37
N LEU A 159 44.65 -91.31 13.32
CA LEU A 159 46.01 -91.80 13.55
C LEU A 159 46.06 -93.01 14.50
N PHE A 160 45.15 -93.07 15.47
CA PHE A 160 45.13 -94.09 16.53
C PHE A 160 43.92 -95.03 16.48
N GLY A 161 42.97 -94.78 15.58
CA GLY A 161 41.80 -95.62 15.33
C GLY A 161 41.91 -96.46 14.06
#